data_AF-A0A448N1Z8-F1
#
_entry.id   AF-A0A448N1Z8-F1
#
_cell.length_a   1.000
_cell.length_b   1.000
_cell.length_c   1.000
_cell.angle_alpha   90.00
_cell.angle_beta   90.00
_cell.angle_gamma   90.00
#
_symmetry.space_group_name_H-M   'P 1'
#
loop_
_entity.id
_entity.type
_entity.pdbx_description
1 polymer ?
#
loop_
_entity_poly.entity_id
_entity_poly.type
_entity_poly.pdbx_seq_one_letter_code
_entity_poly.pdbx_strand_id
1 'polypeptide(L)'
;MSRRQERRPARSLNRRTGTRRESRRLLVVTEGKRQENFSAAVSNPCFEVWLLWHFEDWTREGSSSEIQHAARRHGLGKSIPPAFPYTKHPEAKRRASRTPVDVNEIGRNSSSALPSLLESILRNSPGGAYSQPS
;
A
#
# COMPACT_ATOMS: atom_id res chain seq x y z
N MET A 1 -31.78 -47.59 22.69
CA MET A 1 -30.98 -47.75 21.45
C MET A 1 -30.36 -46.41 21.09
N SER A 2 -29.04 -46.29 21.20
CA SER A 2 -28.30 -45.02 21.13
C SER A 2 -27.94 -44.67 19.68
N ARG A 3 -28.38 -43.51 19.16
CA ARG A 3 -27.98 -43.01 17.84
C ARG A 3 -26.56 -42.45 17.93
N ARG A 4 -25.57 -43.19 17.42
CA ARG A 4 -24.22 -42.66 17.16
C ARG A 4 -24.32 -41.51 16.15
N GLN A 5 -24.07 -40.29 16.60
CA GLN A 5 -23.79 -39.17 15.71
C GLN A 5 -22.39 -39.38 15.12
N GLU A 6 -22.32 -39.80 13.85
CA GLU A 6 -21.08 -39.75 13.08
C GLU A 6 -20.64 -38.28 12.93
N ARG A 7 -19.56 -37.93 13.63
CA ARG A 7 -18.92 -36.62 13.51
C ARG A 7 -18.29 -36.52 12.12
N ARG A 8 -18.81 -35.59 11.30
CA ARG A 8 -18.23 -35.26 9.99
C ARG A 8 -16.75 -34.87 10.17
N PRO A 9 -15.83 -35.35 9.31
CA PRO A 9 -14.42 -35.02 9.42
C PRO A 9 -14.20 -33.52 9.19
N ALA A 10 -13.29 -32.93 9.98
CA ALA A 10 -12.95 -31.52 9.90
C ALA A 10 -12.36 -31.18 8.53
N ARG A 11 -13.05 -30.32 7.77
CA ARG A 11 -12.55 -29.76 6.50
C ARG A 11 -11.32 -28.92 6.82
N SER A 12 -10.18 -29.18 6.17
CA SER A 12 -8.98 -28.36 6.35
C SER A 12 -9.27 -26.90 5.97
N LEU A 13 -9.05 -25.97 6.89
CA LEU A 13 -9.17 -24.52 6.67
C LEU A 13 -7.95 -23.94 5.95
N ASN A 14 -7.17 -24.77 5.23
CA ASN A 14 -6.04 -24.31 4.43
C ASN A 14 -6.56 -23.34 3.36
N ARG A 15 -6.51 -22.05 3.70
CA ARG A 15 -6.76 -20.96 2.78
C ARG A 15 -5.69 -21.09 1.71
N ARG A 16 -6.11 -21.30 0.45
CA ARG A 16 -5.22 -21.16 -0.69
C ARG A 16 -4.81 -19.69 -0.75
N THR A 17 -3.64 -19.37 -0.20
CA THR A 17 -3.06 -18.05 -0.31
C THR A 17 -2.50 -17.89 -1.72
N GLY A 18 -2.95 -16.86 -2.45
CA GLY A 18 -2.27 -16.40 -3.66
C GLY A 18 -2.52 -17.17 -4.97
N THR A 19 -3.72 -17.71 -5.23
CA THR A 19 -4.05 -18.25 -6.58
C THR A 19 -4.57 -17.19 -7.54
N ARG A 20 -4.70 -15.92 -7.11
CA ARG A 20 -5.24 -14.86 -7.97
C ARG A 20 -4.15 -14.42 -8.94
N ARG A 21 -4.33 -14.72 -10.23
CA ARG A 21 -3.55 -14.12 -11.32
C ARG A 21 -3.60 -12.60 -11.16
N GLU A 22 -2.43 -11.97 -11.18
CA GLU A 22 -2.30 -10.53 -11.03
C GLU A 22 -3.15 -9.81 -12.09
N SER A 23 -4.17 -9.08 -11.65
CA SER A 23 -5.00 -8.28 -12.56
C SER A 23 -4.26 -6.98 -12.81
N ARG A 24 -3.75 -6.79 -14.03
CA ARG A 24 -3.12 -5.53 -14.48
C ARG A 24 -4.11 -4.37 -14.61
N ARG A 25 -5.37 -4.58 -14.22
CA ARG A 25 -6.44 -3.57 -14.24
C ARG A 25 -7.17 -3.61 -12.90
N LEU A 26 -7.27 -2.44 -12.28
CA LEU A 26 -8.11 -2.18 -11.11
C LEU A 26 -9.35 -1.42 -11.61
N LEU A 27 -10.52 -2.02 -11.44
CA LEU A 27 -11.79 -1.32 -11.66
C LEU A 27 -12.26 -0.83 -10.29
N VAL A 28 -12.32 0.49 -10.12
CA VAL A 28 -12.95 1.11 -8.95
C VAL A 28 -14.36 1.48 -9.36
N VAL A 29 -15.34 0.98 -8.61
CA VAL A 29 -16.75 1.31 -8.78
C VAL A 29 -17.17 2.12 -7.56
N THR A 30 -17.57 3.36 -7.79
CA THR A 30 -18.18 4.22 -6.77
C THR A 30 -19.70 4.19 -6.94
N GLU A 31 -20.43 4.23 -5.83
CA GLU A 31 -21.89 4.37 -5.85
C GLU A 31 -22.24 5.86 -5.95
N GLY A 32 -23.00 6.25 -6.98
CA GLY A 32 -23.36 7.65 -7.21
C GLY A 32 -24.24 7.84 -8.44
N LYS A 33 -24.89 9.01 -8.56
CA LYS A 33 -25.72 9.36 -9.73
C LYS A 33 -24.91 9.78 -10.96
N ARG A 34 -23.62 10.07 -10.79
CA ARG A 34 -22.71 10.56 -11.84
C ARG A 34 -21.40 9.80 -11.78
N GLN A 35 -20.73 9.69 -12.94
CA GLN A 35 -19.33 9.28 -12.96
C GLN A 35 -18.48 10.36 -12.31
N GLU A 36 -17.71 9.98 -11.29
CA GLU A 36 -16.78 10.88 -10.63
C GLU A 36 -15.35 10.53 -11.04
N ASN A 37 -14.57 11.57 -11.32
CA ASN A 37 -13.13 11.41 -11.50
C ASN A 37 -12.50 11.18 -10.14
N PHE A 38 -11.82 10.05 -9.96
CA PHE A 38 -11.07 9.75 -8.75
C PHE A 38 -9.57 9.68 -9.03
N SER A 39 -8.77 10.03 -8.03
CA SER A 39 -7.32 9.85 -8.04
C SER A 39 -6.96 8.82 -6.97
N ALA A 40 -6.28 7.75 -7.36
CA ALA A 40 -5.81 6.70 -6.46
C ALA A 40 -4.30 6.50 -6.63
N ALA A 41 -3.62 6.24 -5.51
CA ALA A 41 -2.24 5.78 -5.54
C ALA A 41 -2.20 4.26 -5.52
N VAL A 42 -1.52 3.67 -6.50
CA VAL A 42 -1.19 2.25 -6.47
C VAL A 42 0.25 2.09 -5.99
N SER A 43 0.47 1.12 -5.10
CA SER A 43 1.81 0.73 -4.66
C SER A 43 2.03 -0.74 -4.98
N ASN A 44 3.14 -1.05 -5.66
CA ASN A 44 3.48 -2.38 -6.15
C ASN A 44 4.82 -2.80 -5.52
N PRO A 45 4.89 -3.92 -4.77
CA PRO A 45 3.85 -4.91 -4.54
C PRO A 45 2.82 -4.55 -3.45
N CYS A 46 3.13 -3.58 -2.58
CA CYS A 46 2.26 -3.21 -1.47
C CYS A 46 2.58 -1.80 -0.98
N PHE A 47 1.66 -1.22 -0.19
CA PHE A 47 1.78 0.13 0.36
C PHE A 47 3.04 0.34 1.20
N GLU A 48 3.51 -0.72 1.87
CA GLU A 48 4.66 -0.68 2.76
C GLU A 48 5.97 -0.28 2.07
N VAL A 49 6.08 -0.39 0.73
CA VAL A 49 7.25 0.14 0.00
C VAL A 49 7.44 1.64 0.25
N TRP A 50 6.35 2.40 0.25
CA TRP A 50 6.38 3.83 0.48
C TRP A 50 6.87 4.14 1.90
N LEU A 51 6.33 3.44 2.89
CA LEU A 51 6.73 3.59 4.29
C LEU A 51 8.19 3.18 4.50
N LEU A 52 8.64 2.11 3.85
CA LEU A 52 10.01 1.62 3.96
C LEU A 52 11.03 2.64 3.43
N TRP A 53 10.68 3.35 2.35
CA TRP A 53 11.51 4.44 1.81
C TRP A 53 11.69 5.63 2.75
N HIS A 54 10.98 5.74 3.87
CA HIS A 54 11.32 6.71 4.91
C HIS A 54 12.53 6.29 5.76
N PHE A 55 12.85 4.99 5.79
CA PHE A 55 13.94 4.45 6.59
C PHE A 55 15.16 4.13 5.72
N GLU A 56 14.98 3.28 4.72
CA GLU A 56 16.08 2.70 3.94
C GLU A 56 15.88 2.86 2.42
N ASP A 57 16.97 2.60 1.70
CA ASP A 57 16.98 2.68 0.24
C ASP A 57 16.66 1.31 -0.37
N TRP A 58 15.38 1.01 -0.53
CA TRP A 58 14.91 -0.22 -1.16
C TRP A 58 14.87 -0.06 -2.69
N THR A 59 15.82 -0.68 -3.40
CA THR A 59 16.02 -0.52 -4.86
C THR A 59 15.78 -1.78 -5.69
N ARG A 60 15.56 -2.92 -5.03
CA ARG A 60 15.36 -4.21 -5.68
C ARG A 60 13.88 -4.54 -5.80
N GLU A 61 13.55 -5.39 -6.76
CA GLU A 61 12.24 -6.05 -6.77
C GLU A 61 12.09 -6.91 -5.50
N GLY A 62 10.88 -7.00 -4.98
CA GLY A 62 10.58 -7.84 -3.83
C GLY A 62 9.12 -8.25 -3.81
N SER A 63 8.84 -9.41 -3.23
CA SER A 63 7.46 -9.81 -2.92
C SER A 63 6.86 -8.90 -1.84
N SER A 64 5.52 -8.86 -1.74
CA SER A 64 4.85 -8.12 -0.67
C SER A 64 5.25 -8.62 0.72
N SER A 65 5.49 -9.93 0.89
CA SER A 65 5.97 -10.51 2.15
C SER A 65 7.37 -10.03 2.54
N GLU A 66 8.28 -9.90 1.58
CA GLU A 66 9.64 -9.41 1.85
C GLU A 66 9.63 -7.95 2.27
N ILE A 67 8.86 -7.11 1.57
CA ILE A 67 8.74 -5.68 1.91
C ILE A 67 8.06 -5.50 3.27
N GLN A 68 6.97 -6.22 3.54
CA GLN A 68 6.30 -6.17 4.84
C GLN A 68 7.22 -6.66 5.96
N HIS A 69 8.03 -7.69 5.72
CA HIS A 69 9.00 -8.16 6.70
C HIS A 69 10.10 -7.12 6.96
N ALA A 70 10.63 -6.49 5.92
CA ALA A 70 11.60 -5.41 6.04
C ALA A 70 11.04 -4.22 6.82
N ALA A 71 9.81 -3.80 6.50
CA ALA A 71 9.09 -2.72 7.17
C ALA A 71 8.87 -3.01 8.67
N ARG A 72 8.54 -4.25 9.03
CA ARG A 72 8.38 -4.67 10.44
C ARG A 72 9.64 -4.49 11.28
N ARG A 73 10.84 -4.57 10.68
CA ARG A 73 12.10 -4.28 11.41
C ARG A 73 12.17 -2.83 11.90
N HIS A 74 11.41 -1.92 11.28
CA HIS A 74 11.27 -0.53 11.71
C HIS A 74 10.00 -0.29 12.55
N GLY A 75 9.33 -1.35 13.02
CA GLY A 75 8.09 -1.25 13.78
C GLY A 75 6.85 -0.94 12.95
N LEU A 76 6.94 -0.98 11.60
CA LEU A 76 5.79 -0.82 10.72
C LEU A 76 4.96 -2.10 10.68
N GLY A 77 3.70 -2.01 11.07
CA GLY A 77 2.76 -3.12 11.06
C GLY A 77 1.36 -2.65 10.73
N LYS A 78 0.40 -2.93 11.61
CA LYS A 78 -0.97 -2.41 11.48
C LYS A 78 -1.09 -0.93 11.89
N SER A 79 -0.06 -0.38 12.51
CA SER A 79 0.03 1.02 12.94
C SER A 79 1.37 1.62 12.53
N ILE A 80 1.39 2.95 12.44
CA ILE A 80 2.62 3.72 12.28
C ILE A 80 3.24 3.93 13.67
N PRO A 81 4.53 3.61 13.88
CA PRO A 81 5.17 3.80 15.17
C PRO A 81 5.29 5.30 15.51
N PRO A 82 5.25 5.69 16.80
CA PRO A 82 5.43 7.10 17.19
C PRO A 82 6.74 7.71 16.70
N ALA A 83 7.80 6.91 16.58
CA ALA A 83 9.12 7.32 16.10
C ALA A 83 9.24 7.32 14.55
N PHE A 84 8.13 7.29 13.82
CA PHE A 84 8.16 7.33 12.36
C PHE A 84 8.76 8.65 11.85
N PRO A 85 9.75 8.61 10.94
CA PRO A 85 10.47 9.80 10.52
C PRO A 85 9.72 10.56 9.43
N TYR A 86 8.66 11.28 9.82
CA TYR A 86 7.89 12.14 8.92
C TYR A 86 8.75 13.22 8.24
N THR A 87 9.79 13.71 8.92
CA THR A 87 10.75 14.68 8.38
C THR A 87 11.54 14.14 7.19
N LYS A 88 11.67 12.81 7.04
CA LYS A 88 12.35 12.17 5.91
C LYS A 88 11.50 12.03 4.65
N HIS A 89 10.39 12.77 4.57
CA HIS A 89 9.53 12.79 3.39
C HIS A 89 10.28 13.17 2.09
N PRO A 90 11.18 14.18 2.06
CA PRO A 90 11.95 14.50 0.86
C PRO A 90 12.83 13.34 0.37
N GLU A 91 13.47 12.62 1.30
CA GLU A 91 14.30 11.45 0.97
C GLU A 91 13.45 10.28 0.47
N ALA A 92 12.30 10.03 1.09
CA ALA A 92 11.36 9.00 0.64
C ALA A 92 10.86 9.30 -0.78
N LYS A 93 10.51 10.56 -1.06
CA LYS A 93 10.13 11.02 -2.40
C LYS A 93 11.26 10.82 -3.42
N ARG A 94 12.48 11.20 -3.07
CA ARG A 94 13.67 10.99 -3.92
C ARG A 94 13.94 9.51 -4.20
N ARG A 95 13.68 8.61 -3.23
CA ARG A 95 13.80 7.16 -3.44
C ARG A 95 12.71 6.66 -4.39
N ALA A 96 11.47 7.08 -4.17
CA ALA A 96 10.33 6.73 -5.01
C ALA A 96 10.47 7.18 -6.47
N SER A 97 11.11 8.34 -6.71
CA SER A 97 11.29 8.89 -8.06
C SER A 97 12.19 8.04 -8.97
N ARG A 98 12.87 7.02 -8.44
CA ARG A 98 13.65 6.06 -9.25
C ARG A 98 12.75 5.09 -10.02
N THR A 99 11.51 4.92 -9.56
CA THR A 99 10.47 4.12 -10.21
C THR A 99 9.23 4.99 -10.37
N PRO A 100 9.29 6.02 -11.24
CA PRO A 100 8.20 6.96 -11.39
C PRO A 100 6.93 6.24 -11.83
N VAL A 101 5.82 6.60 -11.20
CA VAL A 101 4.49 6.07 -11.50
C VAL A 101 3.47 7.16 -11.21
N ASP A 102 2.55 7.33 -12.15
CA ASP A 102 1.51 8.33 -12.03
C ASP A 102 0.31 7.82 -11.21
N VAL A 103 -0.54 8.76 -10.79
CA VAL A 103 -1.81 8.41 -10.15
C VAL A 103 -2.65 7.54 -11.09
N ASN A 104 -3.39 6.59 -10.52
CA ASN A 104 -4.21 5.61 -11.24
C ASN A 104 -3.41 4.60 -12.11
N GLU A 105 -2.08 4.61 -12.08
CA GLU A 105 -1.25 3.65 -12.81
C GLU A 105 -0.63 2.58 -11.91
N ILE A 106 -0.41 1.38 -12.47
CA ILE A 106 0.32 0.30 -11.81
C ILE A 106 1.78 0.35 -12.27
N GLY A 107 2.68 0.81 -11.39
CA GLY A 107 4.11 0.88 -11.67
C GLY A 107 4.81 -0.47 -11.58
N ARG A 108 6.10 -0.52 -11.95
CA ARG A 108 6.95 -1.71 -11.81
C ARG A 108 7.22 -2.04 -10.34
N ASN A 109 7.61 -3.27 -10.03
CA ASN A 109 8.07 -3.61 -8.69
C ASN A 109 9.48 -3.02 -8.47
N SER A 110 9.82 -2.34 -7.38
CA SER A 110 8.94 -1.79 -6.34
C SER A 110 8.60 -0.32 -6.64
N SER A 111 7.33 0.09 -6.66
CA SER A 111 6.87 1.45 -6.97
C SER A 111 5.71 1.92 -6.10
N SER A 112 5.51 3.23 -6.00
CA SER A 112 4.33 3.82 -5.35
C SER A 112 3.97 5.17 -5.95
N ALA A 113 2.70 5.35 -6.32
CA ALA A 113 2.15 6.61 -6.81
C ALA A 113 1.77 7.59 -5.69
N LEU A 114 2.13 7.30 -4.43
CA LEU A 114 1.80 8.17 -3.30
C LEU A 114 2.42 9.56 -3.37
N PRO A 115 3.69 9.74 -3.78
CA PRO A 115 4.23 11.09 -3.96
C PRO A 115 3.37 11.92 -4.92
N SER A 116 3.03 11.34 -6.09
CA SER A 116 2.21 11.99 -7.12
C SER A 116 0.80 12.29 -6.61
N LEU A 117 0.19 11.37 -5.86
CA LEU A 117 -1.13 11.58 -5.26
C LEU A 117 -1.10 12.69 -4.20
N LEU A 118 -0.13 12.67 -3.28
CA LEU A 118 0.00 13.66 -2.22
C LEU A 118 0.18 15.06 -2.83
N GLU A 119 1.01 15.20 -3.85
CA GLU A 119 1.14 16.47 -4.57
C GLU A 119 -0.17 16.92 -5.21
N SER A 120 -0.93 16.01 -5.82
CA SER A 120 -2.23 16.34 -6.41
C SER A 120 -3.25 16.76 -5.35
N ILE A 121 -3.24 16.13 -4.18
CA ILE A 121 -4.08 16.54 -3.04
C ILE A 121 -3.67 17.93 -2.55
N LEU A 122 -2.38 18.18 -2.38
CA LEU A 122 -1.87 19.47 -1.91
C LEU A 122 -2.14 20.61 -2.90
N ARG A 123 -2.00 20.35 -4.21
CA ARG A 123 -2.33 21.32 -5.27
C ARG A 123 -3.83 21.64 -5.33
N ASN A 124 -4.67 20.64 -5.07
CA ASN A 124 -6.13 20.78 -5.14
C ASN A 124 -6.76 21.17 -3.80
N SER A 125 -5.97 21.43 -2.75
CA SER A 125 -6.50 21.84 -1.46
C SER A 125 -6.91 23.32 -1.51
N PRO A 126 -8.19 23.66 -1.30
CA PRO A 126 -8.62 25.05 -1.24
C PRO A 126 -8.11 25.68 0.06
N GLY A 127 -6.93 26.31 0.02
CA GLY A 127 -6.39 27.13 1.11
C GLY A 127 -5.23 26.48 1.86
N GLY A 128 -4.07 27.14 1.84
CA GLY A 128 -2.89 26.74 2.59
C GLY A 128 -3.10 26.82 4.10
N ALA A 129 -2.87 25.70 4.80
CA ALA A 129 -2.64 25.66 6.24
C ALA A 129 -2.05 24.29 6.62
N TYR A 130 -0.77 24.09 6.34
CA TYR A 130 0.01 23.09 7.09
C TYR A 130 1.23 23.79 7.66
N SER A 131 1.02 24.45 8.80
CA SER A 131 2.11 24.81 9.71
C SER A 131 2.76 23.51 10.18
N GLN A 132 4.06 23.35 9.91
CA GLN A 132 4.84 22.27 10.52
C GLN A 132 4.87 22.49 12.04
N PRO A 133 4.70 21.45 12.87
CA PRO A 133 4.95 21.58 14.29
C PRO A 133 6.45 21.83 14.51
N SER A 134 6.75 22.81 15.37
CA SER A 134 8.08 23.18 15.84
C SER A 134 8.72 22.09 16.68
#